data_AF-A0A5Q4GXD3-F1
#
_entry.id   AF-A0A5Q4GXD3-F1
#
_cell.length_a   1.000
_cell.length_b   1.000
_cell.length_c   1.000
_cell.angle_alpha   90.00
_cell.angle_beta   90.00
_cell.angle_gamma   90.00
#
_symmetry.space_group_name_H-M   'P 1'
#
loop_
_entity.id
_entity.type
_entity.pdbx_description
1 polymer ?
#
loop_
_entity_poly.entity_id
_entity_poly.type
_entity_poly.pdbx_seq_one_letter_code
_entity_poly.pdbx_strand_id
1 'polypeptide(L)'
;MADLTRSAGMANLLNSEAAINMQTAARQNMENRVFGTEAYFDRRRINREARQADRRPQASPDDLARFARARAPSRLSVSELDPFTGQIVWPSILQQEIYAEYREGLESLFAERAISGHLDMQQRTDIRQLTNEMQQTLKSRIRDYPPQEYMQTRTFIEGLGAELLGSAS
;
A
#
# COMPACT_ATOMS: atom_id res chain seq x y z
N MET A 1 -73.83 -38.61 -18.22
CA MET A 1 -72.76 -39.19 -19.09
C MET A 1 -72.20 -38.13 -20.04
N ALA A 2 -73.02 -37.41 -20.83
CA ALA A 2 -72.53 -36.39 -21.79
C ALA A 2 -71.73 -35.22 -21.15
N ASP A 3 -72.12 -34.74 -19.97
CA ASP A 3 -71.39 -33.65 -19.28
C ASP A 3 -70.01 -34.08 -18.77
N LEU A 4 -69.85 -35.36 -18.40
CA LEU A 4 -68.56 -35.93 -17.97
C LEU A 4 -67.60 -36.10 -19.15
N THR A 5 -68.09 -36.49 -20.32
CA THR A 5 -67.26 -36.58 -21.54
C THR A 5 -66.83 -35.19 -22.02
N ARG A 6 -67.72 -34.20 -21.92
CA ARG A 6 -67.42 -32.81 -22.26
C ARG A 6 -66.41 -32.19 -21.28
N SER A 7 -66.55 -32.44 -19.97
CA SER A 7 -65.60 -31.96 -18.98
C SER A 7 -64.22 -32.61 -19.12
N ALA A 8 -64.16 -33.90 -19.45
CA ALA A 8 -62.89 -34.60 -19.71
C ALA A 8 -62.17 -34.05 -20.97
N GLY A 9 -62.91 -33.76 -22.04
CA GLY A 9 -62.34 -33.13 -23.24
C GLY A 9 -61.81 -31.72 -22.98
N MET A 10 -62.56 -30.93 -22.21
CA MET A 10 -62.15 -29.58 -21.81
C MET A 10 -60.92 -29.60 -20.89
N ALA A 11 -60.85 -30.55 -19.95
CA ALA A 11 -59.68 -30.75 -19.10
C ALA A 11 -58.43 -31.11 -19.92
N ASN A 12 -58.55 -31.96 -20.94
CA ASN A 12 -57.43 -32.30 -21.83
C ASN A 12 -56.92 -31.09 -22.62
N LEU A 13 -57.83 -30.25 -23.14
CA LEU A 13 -57.45 -29.02 -23.83
C LEU A 13 -56.72 -28.04 -22.89
N LEU A 14 -57.29 -27.78 -21.71
CA LEU A 14 -56.70 -26.91 -20.70
C LEU A 14 -55.33 -27.43 -20.23
N ASN A 15 -55.17 -28.74 -20.07
CA ASN A 15 -53.89 -29.37 -19.73
C ASN A 15 -52.86 -29.19 -20.86
N SER A 16 -53.26 -29.30 -22.12
CA SER A 16 -52.38 -29.06 -23.28
C SER A 16 -51.96 -27.59 -23.36
N GLU A 17 -52.89 -26.65 -23.17
CA GLU A 17 -52.59 -25.21 -23.15
C GLU A 17 -51.65 -24.85 -22.00
N ALA A 18 -51.89 -25.40 -20.80
CA ALA A 18 -51.00 -25.24 -19.66
C ALA A 18 -49.58 -25.79 -19.96
N ALA A 19 -49.47 -26.95 -20.60
CA ALA A 19 -48.18 -27.53 -20.97
C ALA A 19 -47.41 -26.65 -21.98
N ILE A 20 -48.10 -26.11 -22.98
CA ILE A 20 -47.52 -25.16 -23.96
C ILE A 20 -47.03 -23.89 -23.26
N ASN A 21 -47.82 -23.35 -22.33
CA ASN A 21 -47.47 -22.16 -21.57
C ASN A 21 -46.24 -22.41 -20.68
N MET A 22 -46.15 -23.59 -20.04
CA MET A 22 -44.95 -23.97 -19.26
C MET A 22 -43.70 -24.07 -20.13
N GLN A 23 -43.81 -24.68 -21.33
CA GLN A 23 -42.68 -24.78 -22.26
C GLN A 23 -42.24 -23.39 -22.76
N THR A 24 -43.19 -22.50 -23.06
CA THR A 24 -42.92 -21.13 -23.48
C THR A 24 -42.22 -20.34 -22.38
N ALA A 25 -42.70 -20.44 -21.13
CA ALA A 25 -42.06 -19.79 -19.98
C ALA A 25 -40.65 -20.35 -19.71
N ALA A 26 -40.43 -21.66 -19.88
CA ALA A 26 -39.10 -22.25 -19.75
C ALA A 26 -38.13 -21.71 -20.81
N ARG A 27 -38.59 -21.58 -22.06
CA ARG A 27 -37.80 -20.98 -23.15
C ARG A 27 -37.44 -19.52 -22.86
N GLN A 28 -38.41 -18.70 -22.49
CA GLN A 28 -38.18 -17.30 -22.13
C GLN A 28 -37.18 -17.15 -20.98
N ASN A 29 -37.23 -18.04 -19.99
CA ASN A 29 -36.25 -18.06 -18.89
C ASN A 29 -34.83 -18.39 -19.40
N MET A 30 -34.68 -19.31 -20.35
CA MET A 30 -33.38 -19.61 -20.95
C MET A 30 -32.86 -18.43 -21.77
N GLU A 31 -33.72 -17.81 -22.60
CA GLU A 31 -33.38 -16.64 -23.41
C GLU A 31 -32.96 -15.44 -22.52
N ASN A 32 -33.70 -15.17 -21.44
CA ASN A 32 -33.35 -14.12 -20.47
C ASN A 32 -31.98 -14.37 -19.80
N ARG A 33 -31.64 -15.63 -19.52
CA ARG A 33 -30.33 -15.99 -18.95
C ARG A 33 -29.20 -15.78 -19.95
N VAL A 34 -29.42 -16.15 -21.22
CA VAL A 34 -28.45 -15.92 -22.30
C VAL A 34 -28.24 -14.42 -22.48
N PHE A 35 -29.32 -13.65 -22.61
CA PHE A 35 -29.28 -12.20 -22.74
C PHE A 35 -28.54 -11.53 -21.57
N GLY A 36 -28.83 -11.92 -20.32
CA GLY A 36 -28.14 -11.39 -19.15
C GLY A 36 -26.64 -11.71 -19.14
N THR A 37 -26.27 -12.90 -19.62
CA THR A 37 -24.86 -13.33 -19.72
C THR A 37 -24.12 -12.53 -20.79
N GLU A 38 -24.71 -12.38 -21.98
CA GLU A 38 -24.17 -11.58 -23.08
C GLU A 38 -23.96 -10.13 -22.66
N ALA A 39 -25.00 -9.51 -22.07
CA ALA A 39 -24.93 -8.13 -21.58
C ALA A 39 -23.82 -7.94 -20.53
N TYR A 40 -23.60 -8.92 -19.65
CA TYR A 40 -22.50 -8.87 -18.68
C TYR A 40 -21.13 -8.87 -19.36
N PHE A 41 -20.90 -9.79 -20.31
CA PHE A 41 -19.63 -9.88 -21.01
C PHE A 41 -19.37 -8.69 -21.93
N ASP A 42 -20.40 -8.18 -22.60
CA ASP A 42 -20.31 -6.96 -23.41
C ASP A 42 -19.95 -5.76 -22.55
N ARG A 43 -20.64 -5.55 -21.42
CA ARG A 43 -20.30 -4.48 -20.49
C ARG A 43 -18.86 -4.60 -19.99
N ARG A 44 -18.40 -5.82 -19.69
CA ARG A 44 -17.02 -6.08 -19.27
C ARG A 44 -16.01 -5.80 -20.38
N ARG A 45 -16.33 -6.13 -21.63
CA ARG A 45 -15.51 -5.83 -22.81
C ARG A 45 -15.39 -4.33 -23.02
N ILE A 46 -16.52 -3.63 -23.11
CA ILE A 46 -16.58 -2.15 -23.26
C ILE A 46 -15.78 -1.47 -22.14
N ASN A 47 -15.92 -1.92 -20.90
CA ASN A 47 -15.20 -1.33 -19.78
C ASN A 47 -13.68 -1.59 -19.84
N ARG A 48 -13.24 -2.75 -20.33
CA ARG A 48 -11.81 -3.02 -20.56
C ARG A 48 -11.25 -2.18 -21.70
N GLU A 49 -11.97 -2.05 -22.80
CA GLU A 49 -11.58 -1.21 -23.94
C GLU A 49 -11.46 0.26 -23.52
N ALA A 50 -12.44 0.79 -22.79
CA ALA A 50 -12.39 2.15 -22.24
C ALA A 50 -11.18 2.35 -21.30
N ARG A 51 -10.94 1.42 -20.38
CA ARG A 51 -9.77 1.48 -19.47
C ARG A 51 -8.44 1.37 -20.19
N GLN A 52 -8.38 0.68 -21.32
CA GLN A 52 -7.18 0.59 -22.15
C GLN A 52 -6.95 1.88 -22.93
N ALA A 53 -8.02 2.48 -23.48
CA ALA A 53 -7.97 3.76 -24.18
C ALA A 53 -7.53 4.91 -23.24
N ASP A 54 -8.02 4.92 -22.01
CA ASP A 54 -7.66 5.91 -20.98
C ASP A 54 -6.37 5.56 -20.22
N ARG A 55 -5.71 4.45 -20.58
CA ARG A 55 -4.53 3.99 -19.86
C ARG A 55 -3.37 4.93 -20.16
N ARG A 56 -2.97 5.71 -19.15
CA ARG A 56 -1.69 6.42 -19.19
C ARG A 56 -0.55 5.42 -19.47
N PRO A 57 0.45 5.79 -20.29
CA PRO A 57 1.59 4.92 -20.55
C PRO A 57 2.22 4.47 -19.23
N GLN A 58 2.45 3.17 -19.09
CA GLN A 58 3.15 2.65 -17.92
C GLN A 58 4.58 3.16 -17.94
N ALA A 59 5.08 3.58 -16.77
CA ALA A 59 6.48 3.95 -16.60
C ALA A 59 7.37 2.77 -17.02
N SER A 60 8.40 3.06 -17.83
CA SER A 60 9.39 2.06 -18.25
C SER A 60 10.05 1.39 -17.02
N PRO A 61 10.55 0.15 -17.12
CA PRO A 61 11.44 -0.42 -16.11
C PRO A 61 12.58 0.53 -15.72
N ASP A 62 13.12 1.29 -16.67
CA ASP A 62 14.16 2.28 -16.40
C ASP A 62 13.64 3.49 -15.62
N ASP A 63 12.41 3.94 -15.89
CA ASP A 63 11.76 4.99 -15.12
C ASP A 63 11.48 4.52 -13.69
N LEU A 64 10.98 3.29 -13.54
CA LEU A 64 10.75 2.68 -12.23
C LEU A 64 12.05 2.55 -11.43
N ALA A 65 13.14 2.13 -12.07
CA ALA A 65 14.46 2.08 -11.45
C ALA A 65 14.98 3.48 -11.08
N ARG A 66 14.75 4.48 -11.94
CA ARG A 66 15.09 5.89 -11.65
C ARG A 66 14.29 6.42 -10.46
N PHE A 67 12.99 6.17 -10.40
CA PHE A 67 12.15 6.55 -9.27
C PHE A 67 12.54 5.81 -7.98
N ALA A 68 12.91 4.54 -8.07
CA ALA A 68 13.41 3.76 -6.93
C ALA A 68 14.74 4.31 -6.40
N ARG A 69 15.69 4.65 -7.30
CA ARG A 69 16.96 5.30 -6.92
C ARG A 69 16.76 6.71 -6.37
N ALA A 70 15.81 7.47 -6.92
CA ALA A 70 15.47 8.80 -6.43
C ALA A 70 14.73 8.77 -5.08
N ARG A 71 14.05 7.66 -4.77
CA ARG A 71 13.44 7.38 -3.44
C ARG A 71 14.39 6.72 -2.46
N ALA A 72 15.48 6.13 -2.93
CA ALA A 72 16.51 5.63 -2.03
C ALA A 72 17.05 6.85 -1.27
N PRO A 73 17.11 6.80 0.08
CA PRO A 73 17.74 7.85 0.84
C PRO A 73 19.15 8.08 0.27
N SER A 74 19.50 9.35 0.05
CA SER A 74 20.88 9.68 -0.31
C SER A 74 21.76 9.11 0.79
N ARG A 75 22.75 8.28 0.43
CA ARG A 75 23.75 7.81 1.41
C ARG A 75 24.29 9.06 2.10
N LEU A 76 24.24 9.10 3.43
CA LEU A 76 24.87 10.14 4.24
C LEU A 76 26.25 10.41 3.64
N SER A 77 26.56 11.67 3.29
CA SER A 77 27.91 11.94 2.79
C SER A 77 28.88 11.66 3.94
N VAL A 78 30.05 11.13 3.60
CA VAL A 78 31.14 10.71 4.50
C VAL A 78 31.55 11.77 5.55
N SER A 79 31.04 13.00 5.44
CA SER A 79 31.18 14.09 6.41
C SER A 79 30.25 14.04 7.64
N GLU A 80 29.20 13.21 7.65
CA GLU A 80 28.16 13.24 8.69
C GLU A 80 28.21 12.04 9.67
N LEU A 81 29.04 11.06 9.39
CA LEU A 81 29.21 9.87 10.21
C LEU A 81 30.66 9.39 10.08
N ASP A 82 31.46 9.61 11.11
CA ASP A 82 32.82 9.08 11.17
C ASP A 82 32.75 7.61 11.66
N PRO A 83 32.89 6.62 10.77
CA PRO A 83 32.73 5.21 11.11
C PRO A 83 33.88 4.70 11.98
N PHE A 84 34.92 5.51 12.20
CA PHE A 84 36.14 5.14 12.89
C PHE A 84 36.20 5.68 14.33
N THR A 85 35.46 6.76 14.65
CA THR A 85 35.43 7.37 15.99
C THR A 85 34.14 7.11 16.76
N GLY A 86 33.06 6.76 16.07
CA GLY A 86 31.77 6.45 16.70
C GLY A 86 31.01 7.65 17.25
N GLN A 87 31.33 8.86 16.78
CA GLN A 87 30.64 10.10 17.16
C GLN A 87 29.59 10.48 16.12
N ILE A 88 28.35 10.71 16.56
CA ILE A 88 27.24 11.15 15.70
C ILE A 88 27.35 12.67 15.55
N VAL A 89 27.53 13.17 14.32
CA VAL A 89 27.54 14.61 14.05
C VAL A 89 26.11 15.08 13.78
N TRP A 90 25.47 15.68 14.78
CA TRP A 90 24.09 16.12 14.68
C TRP A 90 23.93 17.41 13.84
N PRO A 91 22.97 17.44 12.89
CA PRO A 91 22.53 18.67 12.22
C PRO A 91 22.16 19.77 13.23
N SER A 92 22.38 21.03 12.87
CA SER A 92 22.11 22.20 13.73
C SER A 92 20.68 22.21 14.32
N ILE A 93 19.68 21.78 13.54
CA ILE A 93 18.30 21.65 14.02
C ILE A 93 18.20 20.65 15.18
N LEU A 94 18.89 19.50 15.09
CA LEU A 94 18.85 18.44 16.10
C LEU A 94 19.70 18.75 17.34
N GLN A 95 20.54 19.78 17.30
CA GLN A 95 21.27 20.25 18.48
C GLN A 95 20.39 21.02 19.47
N GLN A 96 19.18 21.43 19.06
CA GLN A 96 18.25 22.11 19.96
C GLN A 96 17.84 21.20 21.12
N GLU A 97 17.59 21.81 22.28
CA GLU A 97 17.28 21.11 23.54
C GLU A 97 16.08 20.16 23.43
N ILE A 98 15.10 20.53 22.60
CA ILE A 98 13.91 19.72 22.30
C ILE A 98 14.20 18.33 21.72
N TYR A 99 15.42 18.10 21.23
CA TYR A 99 15.87 16.82 20.69
C TYR A 99 16.91 16.12 21.57
N ALA A 100 17.32 16.73 22.70
CA ALA A 100 18.40 16.22 23.56
C ALA A 100 18.14 14.78 24.03
N GLU A 101 16.94 14.50 24.54
CA GLU A 101 16.55 13.17 25.04
C GLU A 101 16.67 12.09 23.93
N TYR A 102 16.23 12.39 22.72
CA TYR A 102 16.35 11.46 21.61
C TYR A 102 17.80 11.25 21.17
N ARG A 103 18.63 12.30 21.21
CA ARG A 103 20.05 12.22 20.89
C ARG A 103 20.78 11.32 21.90
N GLU A 104 20.57 11.58 23.18
CA GLU A 104 21.18 10.80 24.27
C GLU A 104 20.77 9.33 24.21
N GLY A 105 19.48 9.03 23.96
CA GLY A 105 19.01 7.66 23.80
C GLY A 105 19.66 6.94 22.61
N LEU A 106 19.78 7.61 21.46
CA LEU A 106 20.43 7.03 20.27
C LEU A 106 21.95 6.87 20.46
N GLU A 107 22.60 7.82 21.13
CA GLU A 107 24.03 7.75 21.47
C GLU A 107 24.32 6.59 22.44
N SER A 108 23.47 6.38 23.45
CA SER A 108 23.60 5.25 24.37
C SER A 108 23.49 3.90 23.64
N LEU A 109 22.48 3.73 22.79
CA LEU A 109 22.28 2.51 22.01
C LEU A 109 23.43 2.27 21.02
N PHE A 110 24.02 3.34 20.48
CA PHE A 110 25.19 3.24 19.62
C PHE A 110 26.45 2.82 20.40
N ALA A 111 26.68 3.40 21.57
CA ALA A 111 27.80 3.05 22.45
C ALA A 111 27.69 1.59 22.94
N GLU A 112 26.50 1.15 23.35
CA GLU A 112 26.24 -0.23 23.73
C GLU A 112 26.56 -1.20 22.61
N ARG A 113 26.11 -0.89 21.39
CA ARG A 113 26.42 -1.68 20.19
C ARG A 113 27.91 -1.73 19.88
N ALA A 114 28.61 -0.60 20.02
CA ALA A 114 30.06 -0.56 19.77
C ALA A 114 30.82 -1.49 20.74
N ILE A 115 30.31 -1.66 21.97
CA ILE A 115 30.88 -2.58 22.96
C ILE A 115 30.49 -4.04 22.69
N SER A 116 29.21 -4.30 22.43
CA SER A 116 28.68 -5.67 22.28
C SER A 116 28.90 -6.27 20.89
N GLY A 117 29.14 -5.44 19.87
CA GLY A 117 29.19 -5.82 18.46
C GLY A 117 27.83 -6.18 17.84
N HIS A 118 26.75 -6.20 18.62
CA HIS A 118 25.41 -6.57 18.16
C HIS A 118 24.31 -5.88 18.97
N LEU A 119 23.16 -5.66 18.33
CA LEU A 119 21.96 -5.13 18.99
C LEU A 119 20.97 -6.27 19.22
N ASP A 120 20.41 -6.34 20.42
CA ASP A 120 19.29 -7.22 20.74
C ASP A 120 17.97 -6.71 20.11
N MET A 121 16.90 -7.49 20.28
CA MET A 121 15.60 -7.16 19.70
C MET A 121 14.96 -5.92 20.36
N GLN A 122 15.20 -5.70 21.65
CA GLN A 122 14.66 -4.56 22.39
C GLN A 122 15.36 -3.28 21.94
N GLN A 123 16.69 -3.25 21.94
CA GLN A 123 17.50 -2.14 21.47
C GLN A 123 17.17 -1.77 20.00
N ARG A 124 16.95 -2.77 19.14
CA ARG A 124 16.47 -2.53 17.76
C ARG A 124 15.09 -1.88 17.72
N THR A 125 14.22 -2.21 18.66
CA THR A 125 12.88 -1.61 18.78
C THR A 125 12.98 -0.19 19.31
N ASP A 126 13.83 0.04 20.31
CA ASP A 126 14.07 1.36 20.91
C ASP A 126 14.66 2.34 19.89
N ILE A 127 15.62 1.90 19.05
CA ILE A 127 16.14 2.71 17.94
C ILE A 127 15.01 3.15 17.00
N ARG A 128 14.12 2.23 16.62
CA ARG A 128 12.98 2.56 15.74
C ARG A 128 12.03 3.53 16.41
N GLN A 129 11.78 3.36 17.70
CA GLN A 129 10.91 4.25 18.45
C GLN A 129 11.50 5.66 18.53
N LEU A 130 12.73 5.79 19.00
CA LEU A 130 13.42 7.08 19.14
C LEU A 130 13.54 7.82 17.81
N THR A 131 13.91 7.13 16.73
CA THR A 131 13.97 7.75 15.40
C THR A 131 12.60 8.21 14.89
N ASN A 132 11.55 7.42 15.12
CA ASN A 132 10.18 7.80 14.74
C ASN A 132 9.67 8.99 15.55
N GLU A 133 9.88 9.00 16.87
CA GLU A 133 9.48 10.09 17.74
C GLU A 133 10.24 11.37 17.41
N MET A 134 11.55 11.29 17.17
CA MET A 134 12.37 12.42 16.73
C MET A 134 11.86 12.98 15.39
N GLN A 135 11.49 12.14 14.42
CA GLN A 135 10.87 12.57 13.16
C GLN A 135 9.50 13.21 13.36
N GLN A 136 8.67 12.70 14.27
CA GLN A 136 7.37 13.28 14.58
C GLN A 136 7.53 14.67 15.21
N THR A 137 8.49 14.83 16.12
CA THR A 137 8.84 16.13 16.73
C THR A 137 9.41 17.11 15.70
N LEU A 138 10.22 16.65 14.75
CA LEU A 138 10.65 17.46 13.62
C LEU A 138 9.47 17.88 12.73
N LYS A 139 8.54 16.96 12.46
CA LYS A 139 7.36 17.21 11.62
C LYS A 139 6.35 18.17 12.26
N SER A 140 6.14 18.11 13.57
CA SER A 140 5.23 19.03 14.27
C SER A 140 5.68 20.49 14.18
N ARG A 141 7.00 20.70 14.00
CA ARG A 141 7.66 22.00 13.84
C ARG A 141 8.10 22.31 12.41
N ILE A 142 7.52 21.65 11.40
CA ILE A 142 7.91 21.84 9.99
C ILE A 142 7.85 23.31 9.52
N ARG A 143 7.01 24.13 10.15
CA ARG A 143 6.86 25.56 9.83
C ARG A 143 7.95 26.44 10.43
N ASP A 144 8.71 25.93 11.40
CA ASP A 144 9.73 26.68 12.13
C ASP A 144 11.09 26.60 11.42
N TYR A 145 11.22 25.76 10.39
CA TYR A 145 12.48 25.47 9.71
C TYR A 145 12.40 25.77 8.21
N PRO A 146 13.51 26.22 7.59
CA PRO A 146 13.61 26.30 6.13
C PRO A 146 13.33 24.92 5.50
N PRO A 147 12.55 24.83 4.40
CA PRO A 147 12.18 23.55 3.80
C PRO A 147 13.37 22.66 3.44
N GLN A 148 14.48 23.25 3.01
CA GLN A 148 15.69 22.53 2.67
C GLN A 148 16.36 21.90 3.91
N GLU A 149 16.49 22.65 4.99
CA GLU A 149 17.10 22.18 6.24
C GLU A 149 16.21 21.12 6.92
N TYR A 150 14.88 21.27 6.87
CA TYR A 150 13.94 20.24 7.31
C TYR A 150 14.15 18.93 6.55
N MET A 151 14.23 19.01 5.22
CA MET A 151 14.40 17.82 4.38
C MET A 151 15.74 17.12 4.65
N GLN A 152 16.83 17.88 4.75
CA GLN A 152 18.16 17.34 5.09
C GLN A 152 18.15 16.67 6.47
N THR A 153 17.60 17.33 7.48
CA THR A 153 17.51 16.81 8.85
C THR A 153 16.66 15.53 8.91
N ARG A 154 15.55 15.50 8.19
CA ARG A 154 14.71 14.31 8.12
C ARG A 154 15.45 13.13 7.48
N THR A 155 16.10 13.37 6.33
CA THR A 155 16.90 12.34 5.66
C THR A 155 18.04 11.84 6.54
N PHE A 156 18.65 12.74 7.33
CA PHE A 156 19.66 12.35 8.32
C PHE A 156 19.11 11.36 9.35
N ILE A 157 17.94 11.63 9.96
CA ILE A 157 17.33 10.73 10.94
C ILE A 157 16.97 9.37 10.31
N GLU A 158 16.43 9.38 9.09
CA GLU A 158 16.11 8.16 8.33
C GLU A 158 17.39 7.34 8.05
N GLY A 159 18.48 8.00 7.63
CA GLY A 159 19.78 7.38 7.39
C GLY A 159 20.39 6.77 8.65
N LEU A 160 20.38 7.53 9.74
CA LEU A 160 20.89 7.07 11.05
C LEU A 160 20.15 5.81 11.52
N GLY A 161 18.82 5.81 11.49
CA GLY A 161 18.03 4.63 11.86
C GLY A 161 18.34 3.41 10.97
N ALA A 162 18.46 3.61 9.67
CA ALA A 162 18.81 2.54 8.74
C ALA A 162 20.21 1.97 8.99
N GLU A 163 21.19 2.83 9.27
CA GLU A 163 22.56 2.42 9.55
C GLU A 163 22.67 1.62 10.85
N LEU A 164 22.04 2.12 11.93
CA LEU A 164 22.00 1.45 13.22
C LEU A 164 21.37 0.04 13.13
N LEU A 165 20.33 -0.11 12.31
CA LEU A 165 19.63 -1.38 12.14
C LEU A 165 20.27 -2.31 11.09
N GLY A 166 20.98 -1.74 10.11
CA GLY A 166 21.43 -2.41 8.90
C GLY A 166 22.87 -2.90 8.91
N SER A 167 23.75 -2.40 9.77
CA SER A 167 25.17 -2.82 9.82
C SER A 167 25.41 -4.13 10.59
N ALA A 168 24.48 -5.08 10.46
CA ALA A 168 24.68 -6.49 10.80
C ALA A 168 24.82 -7.27 9.48
N SER A 169 25.97 -7.18 8.84
CA SER A 169 26.34 -7.99 7.66
C SER A 169 27.85 -8.14 7.61
#